data_AF-A0A968A1K0-F1
#
_entry.id   AF-A0A968A1K0-F1
#
_cell.length_a   1.000
_cell.length_b   1.000
_cell.length_c   1.000
_cell.angle_alpha   90.00
_cell.angle_beta   90.00
_cell.angle_gamma   90.00
#
_symmetry.space_group_name_H-M   'P 1'
#
loop_
_entity.id
_entity.type
_entity.pdbx_description
1 polymer ?
#
loop_
_entity_poly.entity_id
_entity_poly.type
_entity_poly.pdbx_seq_one_letter_code
_entity_poly.pdbx_strand_id
1 'polypeptide(L)' 'ELISSRGIWVLLETQKACKKKKGKLVLVNATDDMLKSFEIAGVTHFIEIYDDVTAAVGSF' A
#
# COMPACT_ATOMS: atom_id res chain seq x y z
N GLU A 1 4.23 14.78 -2.93
CA GLU A 1 3.07 14.93 -2.03
C GLU A 1 3.18 13.91 -0.91
N LEU A 2 2.74 14.26 0.30
CA LEU A 2 2.77 13.37 1.46
C LEU A 2 1.37 12.85 1.75
N ILE A 3 1.24 11.57 2.07
CA ILE A 3 -0.03 11.01 2.52
C ILE A 3 -0.27 11.39 3.98
N SER A 4 -1.48 11.88 4.28
CA SER A 4 -1.84 12.17 5.67
C SER A 4 -2.12 10.88 6.45
N SER A 5 -2.09 10.95 7.79
CA SER A 5 -2.41 9.81 8.66
C SER A 5 -3.79 9.21 8.38
N ARG A 6 -4.75 10.02 7.93
CA ARG A 6 -6.07 9.54 7.50
C ARG A 6 -6.00 8.74 6.20
N GLY A 7 -5.17 9.16 5.26
CA GLY A 7 -4.93 8.41 4.01
C GLY A 7 -4.32 7.05 4.28
N ILE A 8 -3.36 6.97 5.21
CA ILE A 8 -2.79 5.70 5.66
C ILE A 8 -3.86 4.81 6.30
N TRP A 9 -4.71 5.37 7.15
CA TRP A 9 -5.78 4.61 7.81
C TRP A 9 -6.78 4.03 6.81
N VAL A 10 -7.15 4.80 5.78
CA VAL A 10 -8.01 4.35 4.68
C VAL A 10 -7.36 3.21 3.90
N LEU A 11 -6.05 3.28 3.61
CA LEU A 11 -5.33 2.20 2.92
C LEU A 11 -5.34 0.90 3.73
N LEU A 12 -5.09 0.98 5.04
CA LEU A 12 -5.12 -0.18 5.93
C LEU A 12 -6.52 -0.82 6.00
N GLU A 13 -7.57 -0.02 6.15
CA GLU A 13 -8.94 -0.56 6.17
C GLU A 13 -9.36 -1.15 4.83
N THR A 14 -8.97 -0.51 3.73
CA THR A 14 -9.23 -1.02 2.38
C THR A 14 -8.54 -2.37 2.19
N GLN A 15 -7.28 -2.49 2.61
CA GLN A 15 -6.59 -3.76 2.53
C GLN A 15 -7.26 -4.84 3.39
N LYS A 16 -7.66 -4.53 4.64
CA LYS A 16 -8.40 -5.48 5.48
C LYS A 16 -9.70 -5.93 4.80
N ALA A 17 -10.43 -5.02 4.18
CA ALA A 17 -11.65 -5.32 3.44
C ALA A 17 -11.38 -6.23 2.22
N CYS A 18 -10.33 -5.95 1.46
CA CYS A 18 -9.88 -6.81 0.35
C CYS A 18 -9.48 -8.19 0.85
N LYS A 19 -8.70 -8.29 1.93
CA LYS A 19 -8.21 -9.55 2.51
C LYS A 19 -9.37 -10.44 2.96
N LYS A 20 -10.44 -9.86 3.52
CA LYS A 20 -11.68 -10.60 3.86
C LYS A 20 -12.34 -11.26 2.64
N LYS A 21 -12.20 -10.65 1.46
CA LYS A 21 -12.70 -11.20 0.18
C LYS A 21 -11.67 -12.05 -0.56
N LYS A 22 -10.56 -12.43 0.10
CA LYS A 22 -9.38 -13.09 -0.51
C LYS A 22 -8.70 -12.27 -1.62
N GLY A 23 -8.98 -10.97 -1.70
CA GLY A 23 -8.26 -10.02 -2.55
C GLY A 23 -7.06 -9.44 -1.82
N LYS A 24 -6.13 -8.89 -2.59
CA LYS A 24 -4.93 -8.22 -2.08
C LYS A 24 -4.90 -6.79 -2.61
N LEU A 25 -4.53 -5.85 -1.75
CA LEU A 25 -4.27 -4.47 -2.13
C LEU A 25 -2.77 -4.30 -2.24
N VAL A 26 -2.31 -3.77 -3.37
CA VAL A 26 -0.91 -3.43 -3.63
C VAL A 26 -0.84 -1.98 -4.08
N LEU A 27 0.29 -1.33 -3.79
CA LEU A 27 0.57 0.02 -4.25
C LEU A 27 1.66 -0.04 -5.32
N VAL A 28 1.64 0.92 -6.24
CA VAL A 28 2.63 1.02 -7.31
C VAL A 28 3.14 2.44 -7.38
N ASN A 29 4.42 2.61 -7.71
CA ASN A 29 5.04 3.91 -7.98
C ASN A 29 4.91 4.89 -6.79
N ALA A 30 5.15 4.38 -5.57
CA ALA A 30 5.23 5.22 -4.39
C ALA A 30 6.54 6.01 -4.42
N THR A 31 6.47 7.33 -4.21
CA THR A 31 7.67 8.17 -4.11
C THR A 31 8.43 7.87 -2.82
N ASP A 32 9.75 8.15 -2.79
CA ASP A 32 10.61 7.89 -1.61
C ASP A 32 10.07 8.50 -0.31
N ASP A 33 9.48 9.70 -0.39
CA ASP A 33 8.89 10.38 0.76
C ASP A 33 7.60 9.69 1.26
N MET A 34 6.81 9.11 0.35
CA MET A 34 5.67 8.28 0.71
C MET A 34 6.11 6.96 1.33
N LEU A 35 7.16 6.33 0.79
CA LEU A 35 7.75 5.10 1.35
C LEU A 35 8.22 5.30 2.79
N LYS A 36 8.95 6.38 3.07
CA LYS A 36 9.34 6.75 4.44
C LYS A 36 8.13 6.94 5.36
N SER A 37 7.09 7.60 4.86
CA SER A 37 5.85 7.79 5.62
C SER A 37 5.13 6.48 5.91
N PHE A 38 5.13 5.53 4.96
CA PHE A 38 4.57 4.20 5.12
C PHE A 38 5.39 3.33 6.07
N GLU A 39 6.71 3.44 6.05
CA GLU A 39 7.62 2.74 6.94
C GLU A 39 7.42 3.20 8.39
N ILE A 40 7.38 4.52 8.63
CA ILE A 40 7.09 5.11 9.95
C ILE A 40 5.73 4.65 10.48
N ALA A 41 4.74 4.54 9.60
CA ALA A 41 3.40 4.09 9.96
C ALA A 41 3.23 2.56 10.00
N GLY A 42 4.28 1.78 9.68
CA GLY A 42 4.26 0.32 9.67
C GLY A 42 3.39 -0.30 8.57
N VAL A 43 3.04 0.46 7.53
CA VAL A 43 2.11 0.05 6.46
C VAL A 43 2.76 -0.95 5.51
N THR A 44 4.08 -0.88 5.35
CA THR A 44 4.87 -1.77 4.47
C THR A 44 4.81 -3.24 4.86
N HIS A 45 4.49 -3.56 6.13
CA HIS A 45 4.24 -4.94 6.57
C HIS A 45 2.87 -5.48 6.14
N PHE A 46 1.94 -4.58 5.90
CA PHE A 46 0.58 -4.92 5.54
C PHE A 46 0.45 -4.92 4.02
N ILE A 47 0.85 -3.85 3.35
CA ILE A 47 0.66 -3.59 1.92
C ILE A 47 1.97 -3.78 1.16
N GLU A 48 1.92 -4.57 0.09
CA GLU A 48 3.05 -4.73 -0.83
C GLU A 48 3.10 -3.55 -1.81
N ILE A 49 4.31 -3.03 -2.01
CA ILE A 49 4.59 -1.87 -2.85
C ILE A 49 5.52 -2.31 -3.96
N TYR A 50 5.17 -1.97 -5.19
CA TYR A 50 5.94 -2.30 -6.38
C TYR A 50 6.38 -1.01 -7.09
N ASP A 51 7.49 -1.10 -7.81
CA ASP A 51 7.98 0.03 -8.61
C ASP A 51 7.18 0.22 -9.90
N ASP A 52 6.71 -0.90 -10.50
CA ASP A 52 6.02 -0.90 -11.79
C ASP A 52 4.67 -1.62 -11.75
N VAL A 53 3.74 -1.16 -12.58
CA VAL A 53 2.38 -1.72 -12.68
C VAL A 53 2.42 -3.16 -13.20
N THR A 54 3.33 -3.46 -14.12
CA THR A 54 3.50 -4.81 -14.69
C THR A 54 3.95 -5.79 -13.62
N ALA A 55 4.88 -5.37 -12.75
CA ALA A 55 5.34 -6.18 -11.62
C ALA A 55 4.20 -6.45 -10.62
N ALA A 56 3.37 -5.44 -10.36
CA ALA A 56 2.21 -5.58 -9.48
C ALA A 56 1.17 -6.55 -10.05
N VAL A 57 0.79 -6.41 -11.33
CA VAL A 57 -0.19 -7.29 -11.98
C VAL A 57 0.33 -8.73 -12.09
N GLY A 58 1.63 -8.91 -12.32
CA GLY A 58 2.26 -10.24 -12.34
C GLY A 58 2.24 -11.00 -11.01
N SER A 59 1.89 -10.33 -9.89
CA SER A 59 1.79 -10.95 -8.57
C SER A 59 0.39 -11.48 -8.22
N PHE A 60 -0.62 -11.28 -9.07
CA PHE A 60 -2.01 -11.69 -8.81
C PHE A 60 -2.41 -12.99 -9.51
#